data_AF-A0A0B6XZX4-F1
#
_entry.id   AF-A0A0B6XZX4-F1
#
_cell.length_a   1.000
_cell.length_b   1.000
_cell.length_c   1.000
_cell.angle_alpha   90.00
_cell.angle_beta   90.00
_cell.angle_gamma   90.00
#
_symmetry.space_group_name_H-M   'P 1'
#
loop_
_entity.id
_entity.type
_entity.pdbx_description
1 polymer ?
#
loop_
_entity_poly.entity_id
_entity_poly.type
_entity_poly.pdbx_seq_one_letter_code
_entity_poly.pdbx_strand_id
1 'polypeptide(L)' 'MLKKVICSSNNVAKIIGRAPLSSVPDTRRVTLIPGDGIGPEISAAVQQIFEAAKTPIEWDPVD' A
#
# COMPACT_ATOMS: atom_id res chain seq x y z
N MET A 1 8.69 -2.82 -49.13
CA MET A 1 8.66 -1.34 -49.16
C MET A 1 7.44 -0.87 -48.37
N LEU A 2 7.57 -0.78 -47.04
CA LEU A 2 6.47 -0.36 -46.14
C LEU A 2 6.92 0.87 -45.36
N LYS A 3 6.10 1.92 -45.43
CA LYS A 3 6.43 3.28 -45.01
C LYS A 3 6.40 3.41 -43.48
N LYS A 4 7.50 3.91 -42.94
CA LYS A 4 7.70 4.40 -41.58
C LYS A 4 6.79 5.62 -41.38
N VAL A 5 5.81 5.55 -40.48
CA VAL A 5 5.10 6.74 -39.98
C VAL A 5 5.51 6.90 -38.53
N ILE A 6 6.38 7.89 -38.32
CA ILE A 6 6.89 8.31 -37.02
C ILE A 6 5.76 9.09 -36.34
N CYS A 7 5.39 8.69 -35.13
CA CYS A 7 4.45 9.39 -34.26
C CYS A 7 5.02 10.78 -33.92
N SER A 8 4.31 11.84 -34.33
CA SER A 8 4.65 13.23 -34.00
C SER A 8 4.06 13.58 -32.63
N SER A 9 4.93 13.91 -31.67
CA SER A 9 4.56 14.37 -30.33
C SER A 9 3.74 15.65 -30.37
N ASN A 10 2.45 15.56 -30.01
CA ASN A 10 1.66 16.72 -29.61
C ASN A 10 1.64 16.82 -28.08
N ASN A 11 2.46 17.74 -27.58
CA ASN A 11 2.67 18.05 -26.17
C ASN A 11 1.49 18.86 -25.59
N VAL A 12 0.36 18.21 -25.29
CA VAL A 12 -0.77 18.84 -24.57
C VAL A 12 -1.00 18.30 -23.16
N ALA A 13 -0.15 17.38 -22.68
CA ALA A 13 -0.31 16.75 -21.36
C ALA A 13 0.33 17.54 -20.19
N LYS A 14 0.39 18.88 -20.24
CA LYS A 14 1.01 19.73 -19.20
C LYS A 14 0.05 20.71 -18.51
N ILE A 15 -1.27 20.51 -18.61
CA ILE A 15 -2.26 21.46 -18.06
C ILE A 15 -3.04 20.99 -16.82
N ILE A 16 -2.75 19.81 -16.27
CA ILE A 16 -3.30 19.41 -14.96
C ILE A 16 -2.18 18.94 -14.03
N GLY A 17 -1.75 19.84 -13.13
CA GLY A 17 -0.77 19.55 -12.09
C GLY A 17 -1.31 18.59 -11.02
N ARG A 18 -1.45 17.30 -11.36
CA ARG A 18 -1.51 16.25 -10.36
C ARG A 18 -0.11 15.63 -10.31
N ALA A 19 0.61 15.87 -9.21
CA ALA A 19 1.75 15.04 -8.85
C ALA A 19 1.37 13.56 -9.01
N PRO A 20 2.30 12.65 -9.36
CA PRO A 20 1.99 11.22 -9.36
C PRO A 20 1.38 10.89 -8.01
N LEU A 21 0.11 10.45 -8.02
CA LEU A 21 -0.58 9.99 -6.82
C LEU A 21 0.35 8.93 -6.22
N SER A 22 0.88 9.25 -5.05
CA SER A 22 2.07 8.64 -4.48
C SER A 22 2.05 7.12 -4.69
N SER A 23 3.05 6.60 -5.40
CA SER A 23 3.24 5.18 -5.67
C SER A 23 3.64 4.37 -4.42
N VAL A 24 3.18 4.79 -3.25
CA VAL A 24 3.34 4.02 -2.01
C VAL A 24 2.32 2.89 -2.10
N PRO A 25 2.70 1.61 -1.97
CA PRO A 25 1.71 0.58 -1.67
C PRO A 25 0.94 1.05 -0.42
N ASP A 26 -0.38 0.92 -0.40
CA ASP A 26 -1.24 1.33 0.74
C ASP A 26 -1.06 0.36 1.93
N THR A 27 0.19 -0.02 2.23
CA THR A 27 0.58 -0.77 3.40
C THR A 27 0.54 0.16 4.59
N ARG A 28 -0.41 -0.08 5.49
CA ARG A 28 -0.56 0.73 6.71
C ARG A 28 0.25 0.11 7.83
N ARG A 29 1.18 0.90 8.38
CA ARG A 29 1.93 0.54 9.59
C ARG A 29 1.05 0.80 10.81
N VAL A 30 0.81 -0.24 11.60
CA VAL A 30 -0.03 -0.18 12.80
C VAL A 30 0.76 -0.72 13.97
N THR A 31 0.76 0.05 15.06
CA THR A 31 1.42 -0.32 16.30
C THR A 31 0.52 -1.27 17.09
N LEU A 32 1.05 -2.43 17.48
CA LEU A 32 0.34 -3.42 18.27
C LEU A 32 0.93 -3.46 19.69
N ILE A 33 0.10 -3.14 20.67
CA ILE A 33 0.47 -3.19 22.09
C ILE A 33 -0.22 -4.42 22.69
N PRO A 34 0.50 -5.52 22.93
CA PRO A 34 -0.07 -6.66 23.63
C PRO A 34 -0.34 -6.23 25.08
N GLY A 35 -1.62 -6.09 25.44
CA GLY A 35 -2.00 -5.84 26.83
C GLY A 35 -1.61 -6.99 27.76
N ASP A 36 -1.87 -6.86 29.05
CA ASP A 36 -1.57 -7.90 30.06
C ASP A 36 -2.68 -8.96 30.18
N GLY A 37 -2.37 -10.13 30.74
CA GLY A 37 -3.30 -11.25 30.87
C GLY A 37 -3.59 -11.94 29.53
N ILE A 38 -4.85 -11.89 29.07
CA ILE A 38 -5.34 -12.49 27.80
C ILE A 38 -4.96 -11.62 26.56
N GLY A 39 -4.31 -10.47 26.78
CA GLY A 39 -3.94 -9.51 25.75
C GLY A 39 -3.10 -10.10 24.60
N PRO A 40 -2.06 -10.91 24.87
CA PRO A 40 -1.24 -11.52 23.83
C PRO A 40 -2.03 -12.52 22.96
N GLU A 41 -2.92 -13.31 23.55
CA GLU A 41 -3.72 -14.32 22.85
C GLU A 41 -4.68 -13.68 21.83
N ILE A 42 -5.35 -12.60 22.23
CA ILE A 42 -6.27 -11.87 21.34
C ILE A 42 -5.49 -11.11 20.26
N SER A 43 -4.35 -10.51 20.62
CA SER A 43 -3.48 -9.81 19.68
C SER A 43 -2.96 -10.73 18.58
N ALA A 44 -2.66 -11.99 18.91
CA ALA A 44 -2.30 -13.02 17.94
C ALA A 44 -3.48 -13.43 17.04
N ALA A 45 -4.67 -13.60 17.61
CA ALA A 45 -5.88 -13.93 16.84
C ALA A 45 -6.23 -12.85 15.81
N VAL A 46 -6.10 -11.56 16.19
CA VAL A 46 -6.34 -10.43 15.29
C VAL A 46 -5.37 -10.46 14.10
N GLN A 47 -4.07 -10.66 14.35
CA GLN A 47 -3.07 -10.76 13.28
C GLN A 47 -3.41 -11.88 12.27
N GLN A 48 -3.83 -13.04 12.76
CA GLN A 48 -4.23 -14.17 11.91
C GLN A 48 -5.44 -13.84 11.02
N ILE A 49 -6.42 -13.10 11.55
CA ILE A 49 -7.60 -12.67 10.76
C ILE A 49 -7.17 -11.74 9.63
N PHE A 50 -6.28 -10.79 9.90
CA PHE A 50 -5.81 -9.84 8.89
C PHE A 50 -4.91 -10.49 7.82
N GLU A 51 -4.13 -11.51 8.21
CA GLU A 51 -3.36 -12.36 7.29
C GLU A 51 -4.28 -13.17 6.37
N ALA A 52 -5.32 -13.82 6.94
CA ALA A 52 -6.32 -14.54 6.17
C ALA A 52 -7.09 -13.63 5.20
N ALA A 53 -7.35 -12.38 5.63
CA ALA A 53 -7.96 -11.35 4.80
C ALA A 53 -7.01 -10.75 3.75
N LYS A 54 -5.72 -11.13 3.74
CA LYS A 54 -4.68 -10.62 2.83
C LYS A 54 -4.61 -9.10 2.79
N THR A 55 -4.73 -8.49 3.97
CA THR A 55 -4.78 -7.03 4.10
C THR A 55 -3.35 -6.49 4.08
N PRO A 56 -3.05 -5.40 3.36
CA PRO A 56 -1.72 -4.79 3.36
C PRO A 56 -1.49 -4.03 4.68
N ILE A 57 -1.19 -4.76 5.76
CA ILE A 57 -0.90 -4.20 7.10
C ILE A 57 0.49 -4.66 7.53
N GLU A 58 1.25 -3.73 8.06
CA GLU A 58 2.55 -3.99 8.70
C GLU A 58 2.40 -3.75 10.20
N TRP A 59 2.72 -4.77 11.00
CA TRP A 59 2.60 -4.72 12.46
C TRP A 59 3.93 -4.31 13.09
N ASP A 60 3.87 -3.34 14.00
CA ASP A 60 5.00 -2.89 14.81
C ASP A 60 4.72 -3.25 16.29
N PRO A 61 5.26 -4.37 16.79
CA PRO A 61 5.05 -4.77 18.18
C PRO A 61 5.81 -3.84 19.12
N VAL A 62 5.12 -3.34 20.15
CA VAL A 62 5.73 -2.55 21.22
C VAL A 62 5.76 -3.43 22.47
N ASP A 63 6.96 -3.77 22.93
CA ASP A 63 7.21 -4.36 24.26
C ASP A 63 7.12 -3.31 25.38
#